data_AF-A0A957F233-F1
#
_entry.id   AF-A0A957F233-F1
#
_cell.length_a   1.000
_cell.length_b   1.000
_cell.length_c   1.000
_cell.angle_alpha   90.00
_cell.angle_beta   90.00
_cell.angle_gamma   90.00
#
_symmetry.space_group_name_H-M   'P 1'
#
loop_
_entity.id
_entity.type
_entity.pdbx_description
1 polymer ?
#
loop_
_entity_poly.entity_id
_entity_poly.type
_entity_poly.pdbx_seq_one_letter_code
_entity_poly.pdbx_strand_id
1 'polypeptide(L)'
;HAAGCSLAGSEGVDETAVLAAIDQAEVVVLVVGEGANMSGEARSRSQLGLPGQQQALADLVAQTGKPLVVVLMGGRPLIVPRLLEQADAVLMAWHGGICAGRAVADIVFGAVNPSGKLTMSWPRREGQIPVYYSHKSTGRPMTGEGVPQFGEPFKSRYIDLPNEPQFPFGFGGSYTTFEYADLVVEKTAVLPPSSTLVVSATVCNSGSRAGTEVVQLYIRDLVGSVTRPVKELKGFQRITLQPGEAQQVRFELPIAELAFWDAQMQHRVEPGEFQVWIGPNAASGLVGSFAVVAGD
;
A
#
# COMPACT_ATOMS: atom_id res chain seq x y z
N HIS A 1 9.69 18.94 -23.74
CA HIS A 1 9.85 19.18 -22.29
C HIS A 1 9.48 20.62 -22.00
N ALA A 2 8.68 20.86 -20.97
CA ALA A 2 8.39 22.17 -20.41
C ALA A 2 8.47 22.07 -18.88
N ALA A 3 8.99 23.10 -18.21
CA ALA A 3 9.15 23.09 -16.74
C ALA A 3 7.80 23.15 -15.99
N GLY A 4 6.76 23.71 -16.61
CA GLY A 4 5.42 23.78 -16.05
C GLY A 4 5.27 24.89 -15.02
N CYS A 5 5.62 24.62 -13.77
CA CYS A 5 5.51 25.58 -12.66
C CYS A 5 6.63 25.39 -11.62
N SER A 6 6.84 26.41 -10.80
CA SER A 6 7.75 26.32 -9.66
C SER A 6 7.19 25.41 -8.55
N LEU A 7 8.07 24.63 -7.92
CA LEU A 7 7.72 23.69 -6.84
C LEU A 7 7.02 24.36 -5.64
N ALA A 8 7.46 25.58 -5.29
CA ALA A 8 6.92 26.35 -4.17
C ALA A 8 5.75 27.28 -4.57
N GLY A 9 5.39 27.34 -5.86
CA GLY A 9 4.32 28.21 -6.35
C GLY A 9 4.66 29.70 -6.37
N SER A 10 5.94 30.08 -6.34
CA SER A 10 6.37 31.48 -6.50
C SER A 10 6.10 32.01 -7.92
N GLU A 11 6.02 31.11 -8.89
CA GLU A 11 5.67 31.38 -10.28
C GLU A 11 4.44 30.55 -10.67
N GLY A 12 3.57 31.17 -11.48
CA GLY A 12 2.38 30.54 -12.05
C GLY A 12 2.71 29.41 -13.03
N VAL A 13 1.68 28.82 -13.62
CA VAL A 13 1.85 27.85 -14.71
C VAL A 13 2.15 28.60 -16.00
N ASP A 14 3.24 28.26 -16.69
CA ASP A 14 3.49 28.75 -18.06
C ASP A 14 2.61 27.97 -19.04
N GLU A 15 1.33 28.35 -19.12
CA GLU A 15 0.35 27.61 -19.92
C GLU A 15 0.73 27.55 -21.40
N THR A 16 1.33 28.62 -21.93
CA THR A 16 1.72 28.67 -23.35
C THR A 16 2.82 27.66 -23.64
N ALA A 17 3.89 27.64 -22.83
CA ALA A 17 4.97 26.67 -23.01
C ALA A 17 4.51 25.23 -22.77
N VAL A 18 3.64 25.01 -21.78
CA VAL A 18 3.09 23.68 -21.47
C VAL A 18 2.24 23.16 -22.63
N LEU A 19 1.27 23.95 -23.11
CA LEU A 19 0.40 23.52 -24.21
C LEU A 19 1.19 23.31 -25.50
N ALA A 20 2.15 24.19 -25.81
CA ALA A 20 3.04 24.00 -26.96
C ALA A 20 3.87 22.71 -26.86
N ALA A 21 4.31 22.32 -25.66
CA ALA A 21 5.03 21.06 -25.46
C ALA A 21 4.15 19.81 -25.55
N ILE A 22 2.84 19.94 -25.26
CA ILE A 22 1.88 18.84 -25.29
C ILE A 22 1.28 18.62 -26.69
N ASP A 23 1.17 19.67 -27.50
CA ASP A 23 0.51 19.64 -28.81
C ASP A 23 0.96 18.44 -29.67
N GLN A 24 2.28 18.26 -29.77
CA GLN A 24 2.93 17.20 -30.54
C GLN A 24 3.18 15.90 -29.75
N ALA A 25 2.79 15.83 -28.48
CA ALA A 25 3.00 14.65 -27.64
C ALA A 25 1.85 13.64 -27.77
N GLU A 26 2.18 12.36 -27.82
CA GLU A 26 1.19 11.27 -27.76
C GLU A 26 0.83 10.88 -26.32
N VAL A 27 1.77 11.06 -25.40
CA VAL A 27 1.63 10.78 -23.96
C VAL A 27 2.36 11.87 -23.19
N VAL A 28 1.80 12.31 -22.06
CA VAL A 28 2.42 13.26 -21.15
C VAL A 28 2.93 12.52 -19.91
N VAL A 29 4.22 12.69 -19.60
CA VAL A 29 4.80 12.28 -18.32
C VAL A 29 4.93 13.51 -17.43
N LEU A 30 4.05 13.62 -16.44
CA LEU A 30 4.00 14.73 -15.49
C LEU A 30 4.71 14.35 -14.19
N VAL A 31 5.84 15.00 -13.91
CA VAL A 31 6.62 14.79 -12.68
C VAL A 31 6.27 15.88 -11.67
N VAL A 32 5.62 15.51 -10.57
CA VAL A 32 5.14 16.44 -9.54
C VAL A 32 5.34 15.88 -8.13
N GLY A 33 5.27 16.73 -7.12
CA GLY A 33 5.29 16.35 -5.71
C GLY A 33 6.07 17.32 -4.83
N GLU A 34 6.88 16.78 -3.93
CA GLU A 34 7.66 17.54 -2.95
C GLU A 34 9.13 17.66 -3.36
N GLY A 35 9.75 18.77 -2.95
CA GLY A 35 11.21 18.91 -2.96
C GLY A 35 11.84 18.44 -1.66
N ALA A 36 13.17 18.25 -1.68
CA ALA A 36 13.92 17.69 -0.56
C ALA A 36 13.71 18.45 0.78
N ASN A 37 13.51 19.76 0.75
CA ASN A 37 13.33 20.58 1.96
C ASN A 37 11.89 20.59 2.50
N MET A 38 10.96 19.85 1.89
CA MET A 38 9.56 19.72 2.33
C MET A 38 9.33 18.45 3.16
N SER A 39 10.30 17.54 3.19
CA SER A 39 10.26 16.27 3.91
C SER A 39 11.58 16.06 4.65
N GLY A 40 11.55 15.98 5.98
CA GLY A 40 12.75 15.82 6.80
C GLY A 40 12.61 16.44 8.20
N GLU A 41 13.72 16.50 8.92
CA GLU A 41 13.82 17.09 10.26
C GLU A 41 13.26 18.51 10.31
N ALA A 42 12.38 18.79 11.28
CA ALA A 42 11.72 20.08 11.47
C ALA A 42 10.88 20.58 10.27
N ARG A 43 10.47 19.70 9.35
CA ARG A 43 9.65 20.02 8.16
C ARG A 43 8.28 19.32 8.20
N SER A 44 7.57 19.47 9.30
CA SER A 44 6.18 19.00 9.43
C SER A 44 5.26 19.78 8.47
N ARG A 45 4.34 19.08 7.81
CA ARG A 45 3.31 19.69 6.94
C ARG A 45 1.93 19.49 7.53
N SER A 46 1.12 20.55 7.53
CA SER A 46 -0.30 20.51 7.89
C SER A 46 -1.23 20.13 6.73
N GLN A 47 -0.72 20.20 5.49
CA GLN A 47 -1.41 19.81 4.26
C GLN A 47 -0.47 18.92 3.46
N LEU A 48 -0.98 17.79 2.98
CA LEU A 48 -0.19 16.75 2.30
C LEU A 48 -0.47 16.68 0.80
N GLY A 49 -1.27 17.60 0.26
CA GLY A 49 -1.44 17.78 -1.18
C GLY A 49 -0.19 18.30 -1.89
N LEU A 50 -0.31 18.41 -3.22
CA LEU A 50 0.75 18.98 -4.07
C LEU A 50 1.03 20.45 -3.67
N PRO A 51 2.31 20.82 -3.47
CA PRO A 51 2.66 22.20 -3.16
C PRO A 51 2.59 23.12 -4.38
N GLY A 52 2.33 24.40 -4.14
CA GLY A 52 2.29 25.44 -5.17
C GLY A 52 1.22 25.19 -6.23
N GLN A 53 1.56 25.45 -7.49
CA GLN A 53 0.64 25.42 -8.63
C GLN A 53 0.59 24.05 -9.35
N GLN A 54 1.17 23.00 -8.76
CA GLN A 54 1.31 21.71 -9.42
C GLN A 54 -0.04 21.02 -9.71
N GLN A 55 -1.06 21.22 -8.86
CA GLN A 55 -2.40 20.72 -9.17
C GLN A 55 -3.02 21.47 -10.36
N ALA A 56 -2.83 22.79 -10.45
CA ALA A 56 -3.30 23.57 -11.60
C ALA A 56 -2.59 23.16 -12.89
N LEU A 57 -1.28 22.84 -12.82
CA LEU A 57 -0.55 22.25 -13.94
C LEU A 57 -1.14 20.89 -14.34
N ALA A 58 -1.43 20.01 -13.38
CA ALA A 58 -2.06 18.73 -13.65
C ALA A 58 -3.45 18.89 -14.28
N ASP A 59 -4.24 19.86 -13.81
CA ASP A 59 -5.56 20.17 -14.35
C ASP A 59 -5.47 20.66 -15.80
N LEU A 60 -4.50 21.52 -16.11
CA LEU A 60 -4.25 22.01 -17.47
C LEU A 60 -3.88 20.86 -18.41
N VAL A 61 -2.97 19.98 -17.96
CA VAL A 61 -2.54 18.81 -18.75
C VAL A 61 -3.73 17.87 -18.99
N ALA A 62 -4.50 17.55 -17.95
CA ALA A 62 -5.65 16.64 -18.05
C ALA A 62 -6.73 17.16 -19.01
N GLN A 63 -6.95 18.49 -19.08
CA GLN A 63 -7.90 19.11 -20.00
C GLN A 63 -7.55 18.91 -21.48
N THR A 64 -6.29 18.61 -21.80
CA THR A 64 -5.88 18.31 -23.19
C THR A 64 -6.40 16.97 -23.70
N GLY A 65 -6.86 16.08 -22.81
CA GLY A 65 -7.31 14.74 -23.14
C GLY A 65 -6.20 13.78 -23.60
N LYS A 66 -4.92 14.20 -23.51
CA LYS A 66 -3.77 13.33 -23.79
C LYS A 66 -3.60 12.33 -22.63
N PRO A 67 -3.19 11.08 -22.93
CA PRO A 67 -2.82 10.13 -21.89
C PRO A 67 -1.81 10.71 -20.90
N LEU A 68 -2.11 10.62 -19.61
CA LEU A 68 -1.37 11.25 -18.52
C LEU A 68 -0.76 10.20 -17.59
N VAL A 69 0.56 10.09 -17.65
CA VAL A 69 1.37 9.32 -16.69
C VAL A 69 1.95 10.27 -15.66
N VAL A 70 1.64 10.05 -14.39
CA VAL A 70 2.16 10.86 -13.28
C VAL A 70 3.31 10.14 -12.58
N VAL A 71 4.42 10.84 -12.40
CA VAL A 71 5.52 10.42 -11.52
C VAL A 71 5.48 11.29 -10.27
N LEU A 72 5.10 10.70 -9.14
CA LEU A 72 5.07 11.36 -7.84
C LEU A 72 6.41 11.25 -7.13
N MET A 73 6.98 12.39 -6.75
CA MET A 73 8.19 12.47 -5.95
C MET A 73 7.88 13.04 -4.56
N GLY A 74 8.42 12.45 -3.51
CA GLY A 74 8.21 12.96 -2.15
C GLY A 74 8.76 12.05 -1.06
N GLY A 75 8.80 12.57 0.17
CA GLY A 75 9.30 11.84 1.34
C GLY A 75 8.22 11.17 2.18
N ARG A 76 6.95 11.28 1.75
CA ARG A 76 5.76 10.75 2.44
C ARG A 76 4.62 10.52 1.45
N PRO A 77 3.55 9.79 1.82
CA PRO A 77 2.32 9.75 1.03
C PRO A 77 1.74 11.15 0.81
N LEU A 78 1.42 11.50 -0.44
CA LEU A 78 0.81 12.79 -0.81
C LEU A 78 -0.69 12.65 -1.04
N ILE A 79 -1.50 13.53 -0.48
CA ILE A 79 -2.96 13.48 -0.56
C ILE A 79 -3.41 14.20 -1.83
N VAL A 80 -3.50 13.44 -2.93
CA VAL A 80 -3.70 13.97 -4.28
C VAL A 80 -4.89 13.32 -5.01
N PRO A 81 -6.09 13.26 -4.41
CA PRO A 81 -7.24 12.52 -4.94
C PRO A 81 -7.60 12.92 -6.37
N ARG A 82 -7.64 14.23 -6.64
CA ARG A 82 -7.97 14.78 -7.96
C ARG A 82 -6.95 14.36 -9.03
N LEU A 83 -5.66 14.39 -8.68
CA LEU A 83 -4.60 13.91 -9.57
C LEU A 83 -4.73 12.42 -9.88
N LEU A 84 -5.07 11.60 -8.88
CA LEU A 84 -5.27 10.16 -9.06
C LEU A 84 -6.48 9.86 -9.97
N GLU A 85 -7.54 10.67 -9.90
CA GLU A 85 -8.70 10.55 -10.79
C GLU A 85 -8.40 11.00 -12.23
N GLN A 86 -7.46 11.93 -12.41
CA GLN A 86 -7.07 12.47 -13.71
C GLN A 86 -6.00 11.64 -14.44
N ALA A 87 -5.19 10.88 -13.70
CA ALA A 87 -4.05 10.15 -14.24
C ALA A 87 -4.44 8.76 -14.75
N ASP A 88 -3.94 8.38 -15.92
CA ASP A 88 -4.08 7.02 -16.47
C ASP A 88 -3.13 6.04 -15.77
N ALA A 89 -1.98 6.53 -15.30
CA ALA A 89 -1.03 5.76 -14.52
C ALA A 89 -0.29 6.65 -13.51
N VAL A 90 0.03 6.08 -12.35
CA VAL A 90 0.76 6.80 -11.29
C VAL A 90 1.92 5.94 -10.80
N LEU A 91 3.13 6.50 -10.83
CA LEU A 91 4.33 5.92 -10.25
C LEU A 91 4.77 6.75 -9.04
N MET A 92 4.72 6.16 -7.84
CA MET A 92 5.35 6.78 -6.67
C MET A 92 6.86 6.45 -6.67
N ALA A 93 7.68 7.45 -7.00
CA ALA A 93 9.14 7.34 -7.14
C ALA A 93 9.93 7.74 -5.88
N TRP A 94 9.27 8.32 -4.88
CA TRP A 94 9.89 8.83 -3.65
C TRP A 94 11.05 9.80 -3.93
N HIS A 95 11.96 9.97 -2.97
CA HIS A 95 13.28 10.58 -3.18
C HIS A 95 14.32 9.49 -3.48
N GLY A 96 14.33 8.99 -4.72
CA GLY A 96 15.07 7.80 -5.15
C GLY A 96 16.60 7.93 -5.30
N GLY A 97 17.23 8.96 -4.73
CA GLY A 97 18.68 9.18 -4.80
C GLY A 97 19.20 9.61 -6.18
N ILE A 98 20.53 9.53 -6.36
CA ILE A 98 21.24 10.11 -7.51
C ILE A 98 20.89 9.48 -8.87
N CYS A 99 20.42 8.22 -8.87
CA CYS A 99 20.05 7.49 -10.08
C CYS A 99 18.52 7.46 -10.31
N ALA A 100 17.74 8.24 -9.55
CA ALA A 100 16.28 8.21 -9.59
C ALA A 100 15.71 8.42 -11.01
N GLY A 101 16.25 9.39 -11.76
CA GLY A 101 15.78 9.66 -13.13
C GLY A 101 15.93 8.45 -14.07
N ARG A 102 17.05 7.72 -13.96
CA ARG A 102 17.27 6.50 -14.74
C ARG A 102 16.35 5.36 -14.30
N ALA A 103 16.21 5.15 -12.99
CA ALA A 103 15.33 4.11 -12.46
C ALA A 103 13.85 4.35 -12.83
N VAL A 104 13.40 5.61 -12.78
CA VAL A 104 12.06 6.00 -13.23
C VAL A 104 11.89 5.73 -14.73
N ALA A 105 12.87 6.11 -15.55
CA ALA A 105 12.82 5.84 -16.99
C ALA A 105 12.76 4.33 -17.27
N ASP A 106 13.60 3.52 -16.62
CA ASP A 106 13.62 2.06 -16.79
C ASP A 106 12.26 1.43 -16.45
N ILE A 107 11.56 1.95 -15.44
CA ILE A 107 10.19 1.53 -15.11
C ILE A 107 9.20 2.01 -16.16
N VAL A 108 9.12 3.32 -16.43
CA VAL A 108 8.12 3.91 -17.34
C VAL A 108 8.19 3.31 -18.74
N PHE A 109 9.40 3.02 -19.24
CA PHE A 109 9.60 2.39 -20.55
C PHE A 109 9.52 0.85 -20.51
N GLY A 110 9.29 0.25 -19.34
CA GLY A 110 9.11 -1.18 -19.18
C GLY A 110 10.38 -2.02 -19.30
N ALA A 111 11.56 -1.40 -19.22
CA ALA A 111 12.83 -2.12 -19.09
C ALA A 111 12.91 -2.89 -17.76
N VAL A 112 12.23 -2.38 -16.73
CA VAL A 112 12.04 -3.04 -15.43
C VAL A 112 10.55 -3.08 -15.09
N ASN A 113 10.05 -4.27 -14.72
CA ASN A 113 8.71 -4.42 -14.17
C ASN A 113 8.68 -3.91 -12.70
N PRO A 114 7.81 -2.93 -12.34
CA PRO A 114 7.76 -2.41 -10.98
C PRO A 114 7.36 -3.49 -9.97
N SER A 115 8.03 -3.47 -8.83
CA SER A 115 7.89 -4.50 -7.77
C SER A 115 7.98 -3.90 -6.37
N GLY A 116 7.85 -2.57 -6.26
CA GLY A 116 7.79 -1.88 -4.98
C GLY A 116 6.42 -2.05 -4.34
N LYS A 117 6.39 -2.20 -3.01
CA LYS A 117 5.17 -2.22 -2.20
C LYS A 117 5.23 -1.12 -1.14
N LEU A 118 4.10 -0.50 -0.84
CA LEU A 118 4.00 0.57 0.16
C LEU A 118 4.31 0.04 1.56
N THR A 119 5.15 0.75 2.32
CA THR A 119 5.44 0.47 3.73
C THR A 119 4.63 1.34 4.70
N MET A 120 3.75 2.18 4.17
CA MET A 120 2.82 3.03 4.91
C MET A 120 1.48 3.05 4.16
N SER A 121 0.37 2.95 4.89
CA SER A 121 -0.95 3.15 4.29
C SER A 121 -1.07 4.57 3.76
N TRP A 122 -1.61 4.72 2.55
CA TRP A 122 -1.77 6.01 1.91
C TRP A 122 -3.11 6.64 2.30
N PRO A 123 -3.16 7.75 3.06
CA PRO A 123 -4.41 8.36 3.48
C PRO A 123 -5.15 9.00 2.29
N ARG A 124 -6.48 9.03 2.38
CA ARG A 124 -7.35 9.71 1.41
C ARG A 124 -7.46 11.20 1.65
N ARG A 125 -7.40 11.65 2.91
CA ARG A 125 -7.53 13.03 3.38
C ARG A 125 -6.72 13.23 4.67
N GLU A 126 -6.26 14.45 4.94
CA GLU A 126 -5.46 14.77 6.12
C GLU A 126 -6.22 14.47 7.41
N GLY A 127 -7.54 14.72 7.42
CA GLY A 127 -8.42 14.43 8.55
C GLY A 127 -8.57 12.93 8.87
N GLN A 128 -8.10 12.04 7.99
CA GLN A 128 -8.07 10.59 8.23
C GLN A 128 -6.88 10.17 9.10
N ILE A 129 -5.86 11.02 9.22
CA ILE A 129 -4.60 10.68 9.89
C ILE A 129 -4.83 10.60 11.41
N PRO A 130 -4.36 9.55 12.10
CA PRO A 130 -3.48 8.48 11.59
C PRO A 130 -4.21 7.35 10.85
N VAL A 131 -3.61 6.87 9.75
CA VAL A 131 -4.05 5.67 9.01
C VAL A 131 -2.91 4.67 8.97
N TYR A 132 -3.15 3.47 9.51
CA TYR A 132 -2.19 2.37 9.52
C TYR A 132 -2.95 1.04 9.55
N TYR A 133 -2.39 -0.01 8.93
CA TYR A 133 -3.10 -1.28 8.73
C TYR A 133 -3.30 -2.09 10.01
N SER A 134 -2.34 -2.03 10.94
CA SER A 134 -2.36 -2.77 12.21
C SER A 134 -3.13 -2.02 13.29
N HIS A 135 -4.29 -1.46 12.94
CA HIS A 135 -5.16 -0.76 13.87
C HIS A 135 -5.97 -1.74 14.74
N LYS A 136 -6.56 -1.24 15.82
CA LYS A 136 -7.45 -2.02 16.68
C LYS A 136 -8.86 -2.08 16.09
N SER A 137 -9.61 -3.13 16.41
CA SER A 137 -10.99 -3.31 15.92
C SER A 137 -11.98 -2.30 16.51
N THR A 138 -11.70 -1.75 17.70
CA THR A 138 -12.64 -1.00 18.55
C THR A 138 -13.87 -1.83 18.96
N GLY A 139 -14.73 -1.29 19.83
CA GLY A 139 -15.99 -1.96 20.19
C GLY A 139 -17.10 -1.82 19.15
N ARG A 140 -16.94 -0.96 18.14
CA ARG A 140 -17.93 -0.68 17.09
C ARG A 140 -17.23 -0.49 15.74
N PRO A 141 -16.62 -1.55 15.19
CA PRO A 141 -15.92 -1.47 13.91
C PRO A 141 -16.86 -0.99 12.80
N MET A 142 -16.28 -0.34 11.80
CA MET A 142 -17.00 0.01 10.60
C MET A 142 -17.61 -1.24 9.94
N THR A 143 -18.80 -1.04 9.38
CA THR A 143 -19.51 -1.95 8.47
C THR A 143 -19.65 -1.25 7.12
N GLY A 144 -19.68 -1.98 6.00
CA GLY A 144 -19.84 -1.40 4.65
C GLY A 144 -18.56 -0.83 4.05
N GLU A 145 -17.87 -1.63 3.23
CA GLU A 145 -16.61 -1.22 2.62
C GLU A 145 -16.80 -0.29 1.42
N GLY A 146 -15.90 0.67 1.25
CA GLY A 146 -15.74 1.44 0.01
C GLY A 146 -16.74 2.57 -0.25
N VAL A 147 -17.66 2.86 0.68
CA VAL A 147 -18.67 3.92 0.51
C VAL A 147 -18.74 4.87 1.72
N PRO A 148 -18.93 6.19 1.51
CA PRO A 148 -19.38 7.09 2.57
C PRO A 148 -20.73 6.61 3.12
N GLN A 149 -20.93 6.75 4.43
CA GLN A 149 -22.18 6.31 5.06
C GLN A 149 -22.69 7.37 6.03
N PHE A 150 -23.79 8.02 5.68
CA PHE A 150 -24.45 8.96 6.58
C PHE A 150 -25.52 8.29 7.47
N GLY A 151 -25.95 7.07 7.11
CA GLY A 151 -27.11 6.40 7.70
C GLY A 151 -26.84 5.46 8.88
N GLU A 152 -25.59 5.06 9.14
CA GLU A 152 -25.26 4.15 10.24
C GLU A 152 -24.60 4.90 11.42
N PRO A 153 -25.36 5.36 12.42
CA PRO A 153 -24.79 6.10 13.53
C PRO A 153 -23.94 5.20 14.44
N PHE A 154 -23.07 5.83 15.24
CA PHE A 154 -22.35 5.22 16.35
C PHE A 154 -21.32 4.12 16.00
N LYS A 155 -20.65 4.22 14.85
CA LYS A 155 -19.53 3.35 14.45
C LYS A 155 -18.20 4.12 14.47
N SER A 156 -17.08 3.42 14.60
CA SER A 156 -15.73 4.01 14.53
C SER A 156 -15.35 4.27 13.07
N ARG A 157 -15.88 5.36 12.49
CA ARG A 157 -15.70 5.71 11.08
C ARG A 157 -15.98 7.19 10.78
N TYR A 158 -15.50 7.68 9.65
CA TYR A 158 -15.95 8.91 9.00
C TYR A 158 -17.25 8.66 8.24
N ILE A 159 -18.08 9.71 8.10
CA ILE A 159 -19.39 9.64 7.44
C ILE A 159 -19.36 10.08 5.98
N ASP A 160 -18.40 10.93 5.64
CA ASP A 160 -18.28 11.70 4.39
C ASP A 160 -17.16 11.17 3.47
N LEU A 161 -16.53 10.07 3.84
CA LEU A 161 -15.43 9.45 3.11
C LEU A 161 -15.41 7.93 3.35
N PRO A 162 -15.02 7.10 2.35
CA PRO A 162 -14.65 5.71 2.61
C PRO A 162 -13.52 5.66 3.65
N ASN A 163 -13.58 4.72 4.59
CA ASN A 163 -12.61 4.70 5.70
C ASN A 163 -11.35 3.92 5.38
N GLU A 164 -11.36 3.12 4.33
CA GLU A 164 -10.19 2.45 3.81
C GLU A 164 -9.15 3.50 3.38
N PRO A 165 -7.85 3.20 3.48
CA PRO A 165 -6.84 4.05 2.86
C PRO A 165 -7.06 4.15 1.35
N GLN A 166 -6.49 5.18 0.72
CA GLN A 166 -6.43 5.29 -0.74
C GLN A 166 -5.67 4.10 -1.33
N PHE A 167 -4.56 3.73 -0.69
CA PHE A 167 -3.80 2.51 -0.98
C PHE A 167 -3.36 1.87 0.35
N PRO A 168 -3.65 0.57 0.58
CA PRO A 168 -3.31 -0.09 1.83
C PRO A 168 -1.81 -0.33 1.97
N PHE A 169 -1.36 -0.58 3.21
CA PHE A 169 -0.03 -1.11 3.47
C PHE A 169 0.23 -2.36 2.61
N GLY A 170 1.42 -2.46 2.05
CA GLY A 170 1.82 -3.55 1.17
C GLY A 170 1.29 -3.46 -0.27
N PHE A 171 0.51 -2.42 -0.62
CA PHE A 171 0.01 -2.25 -1.99
C PHE A 171 1.13 -1.88 -2.97
N GLY A 172 1.06 -2.37 -4.20
CA GLY A 172 1.92 -1.96 -5.30
C GLY A 172 1.59 -2.75 -6.56
N GLY A 173 1.44 -2.03 -7.67
CA GLY A 173 1.15 -2.62 -8.99
C GLY A 173 2.37 -3.26 -9.65
N SER A 174 2.10 -3.95 -10.75
CA SER A 174 3.07 -4.64 -11.61
C SER A 174 2.57 -4.56 -13.05
N TYR A 175 3.46 -4.70 -14.04
CA TYR A 175 3.09 -4.87 -15.44
C TYR A 175 2.62 -6.30 -15.79
N THR A 176 2.57 -7.17 -14.79
CA THR A 176 1.95 -8.49 -14.87
C THR A 176 0.98 -8.70 -13.70
N THR A 177 0.13 -9.71 -13.79
CA THR A 177 -0.84 -10.08 -12.74
C THR A 177 -0.38 -11.32 -12.00
N PHE A 178 -0.66 -11.37 -10.69
CA PHE A 178 -0.39 -12.53 -9.85
C PHE A 178 -1.68 -13.06 -9.25
N GLU A 179 -1.91 -14.35 -9.41
CA GLU A 179 -3.03 -15.08 -8.82
C GLU A 179 -2.55 -15.89 -7.63
N TYR A 180 -3.35 -15.86 -6.56
CA TYR A 180 -3.07 -16.57 -5.32
C TYR A 180 -4.13 -17.67 -5.17
N ALA A 181 -3.70 -18.91 -4.97
CA ALA A 181 -4.58 -20.06 -4.79
C ALA A 181 -4.04 -21.02 -3.72
N ASP A 182 -4.85 -22.01 -3.37
CA ASP A 182 -4.45 -23.18 -2.58
C ASP A 182 -3.74 -22.86 -1.26
N LEU A 183 -4.37 -22.02 -0.43
CA LEU A 183 -3.87 -21.77 0.92
C LEU A 183 -3.93 -23.06 1.74
N VAL A 184 -2.78 -23.46 2.29
CA VAL A 184 -2.63 -24.61 3.17
C VAL A 184 -2.03 -24.14 4.47
N VAL A 185 -2.69 -24.46 5.59
CA VAL A 185 -2.12 -24.38 6.93
C VAL A 185 -1.70 -25.80 7.29
N GLU A 186 -0.40 -26.08 7.33
CA GLU A 186 0.11 -27.44 7.62
C GLU A 186 -0.06 -27.78 9.11
N LYS A 187 -0.20 -29.08 9.39
CA LYS A 187 -0.47 -29.69 10.70
C LYS A 187 -1.89 -29.37 11.20
N THR A 188 -2.30 -30.07 12.26
CA THR A 188 -3.60 -29.87 12.91
C THR A 188 -3.85 -28.38 13.14
N ALA A 189 -5.11 -27.94 12.99
CA ALA A 189 -5.55 -26.57 13.29
C ALA A 189 -5.34 -26.15 14.76
N VAL A 190 -4.58 -26.92 15.54
CA VAL A 190 -4.29 -26.77 16.95
C VAL A 190 -2.80 -27.01 17.15
N LEU A 191 -2.10 -26.00 17.66
CA LEU A 191 -0.64 -25.94 17.77
C LEU A 191 -0.20 -25.61 19.22
N PRO A 192 0.82 -26.29 19.79
CA PRO A 192 1.37 -25.91 21.08
C PRO A 192 2.30 -24.68 20.96
N PRO A 193 2.56 -23.93 22.05
CA PRO A 193 3.35 -22.70 22.01
C PRO A 193 4.81 -22.86 21.54
N SER A 194 5.38 -24.06 21.68
CA SER A 194 6.75 -24.39 21.26
C SER A 194 6.87 -24.79 19.79
N SER A 195 5.75 -24.85 19.05
CA SER A 195 5.74 -25.29 17.66
C SER A 195 5.94 -24.13 16.66
N THR A 196 6.03 -24.51 15.39
CA THR A 196 6.09 -23.61 14.24
C THR A 196 4.83 -23.79 13.42
N LEU A 197 4.10 -22.69 13.23
CA LEU A 197 3.05 -22.59 12.22
C LEU A 197 3.72 -22.66 10.85
N VAL A 198 3.20 -23.53 10.00
CA VAL A 198 3.61 -23.53 8.60
C VAL A 198 2.39 -23.25 7.74
N VAL A 199 2.51 -22.26 6.88
CA VAL A 199 1.45 -21.86 5.96
C VAL A 199 2.01 -21.60 4.58
N SER A 200 1.32 -22.05 3.55
CA SER A 200 1.73 -21.88 2.17
C SER A 200 0.58 -21.52 1.26
N ALA A 201 0.87 -20.84 0.14
CA ALA A 201 -0.07 -20.63 -0.94
C ALA A 201 0.66 -20.74 -2.28
N THR A 202 -0.06 -21.15 -3.32
CA THR A 202 0.45 -21.12 -4.70
C THR A 202 0.29 -19.71 -5.26
N VAL A 203 1.36 -19.15 -5.81
CA VAL A 203 1.35 -17.87 -6.51
C VAL A 203 1.73 -18.10 -7.96
N CYS A 204 0.84 -17.73 -8.87
CA CYS A 204 1.01 -17.87 -10.31
C CYS A 204 1.13 -16.49 -10.97
N ASN A 205 2.09 -16.33 -11.87
CA ASN A 205 2.11 -15.17 -12.76
C ASN A 205 1.15 -15.43 -13.92
N SER A 206 -0.06 -14.86 -13.83
CA SER A 206 -1.13 -15.04 -14.83
C SER A 206 -1.09 -14.02 -15.97
N GLY A 207 -0.13 -13.10 -15.96
CA GLY A 207 0.04 -12.12 -17.03
C GLY A 207 1.04 -12.54 -18.10
N SER A 208 1.40 -11.58 -18.96
CA SER A 208 2.23 -11.81 -20.17
C SER A 208 3.68 -11.39 -20.02
N ARG A 209 4.10 -10.90 -18.84
CA ARG A 209 5.46 -10.41 -18.58
C ARG A 209 6.06 -11.10 -17.35
N ALA A 210 7.37 -11.31 -17.38
CA ALA A 210 8.09 -11.66 -16.16
C ALA A 210 7.88 -10.57 -15.11
N GLY A 211 7.74 -10.96 -13.85
CA GLY A 211 7.47 -10.02 -12.77
C GLY A 211 7.94 -10.52 -11.42
N THR A 212 8.18 -9.58 -10.53
CA THR A 212 8.55 -9.86 -9.13
C THR A 212 7.40 -9.48 -8.21
N GLU A 213 6.96 -10.41 -7.39
CA GLU A 213 5.91 -10.21 -6.38
C GLU A 213 6.51 -10.26 -4.98
N VAL A 214 5.92 -9.50 -4.05
CA VAL A 214 6.21 -9.57 -2.61
C VAL A 214 4.98 -10.14 -1.92
N VAL A 215 5.02 -11.45 -1.70
CA VAL A 215 3.99 -12.23 -1.01
C VAL A 215 4.08 -11.97 0.48
N GLN A 216 2.97 -11.60 1.12
CA GLN A 216 2.94 -11.13 2.51
C GLN A 216 2.10 -12.05 3.40
N LEU A 217 2.66 -12.41 4.55
CA LEU A 217 2.01 -13.19 5.60
C LEU A 217 1.51 -12.26 6.70
N TYR A 218 0.21 -12.34 6.99
CA TYR A 218 -0.40 -11.62 8.10
C TYR A 218 -1.10 -12.54 9.08
N ILE A 219 -1.11 -12.16 10.36
CA ILE A 219 -1.81 -12.88 11.43
C ILE A 219 -2.73 -11.93 12.19
N ARG A 220 -3.83 -12.46 12.71
CA ARG A 220 -4.69 -11.81 13.68
C ARG A 220 -4.96 -12.78 14.81
N ASP A 221 -4.68 -12.34 16.03
CA ASP A 221 -5.20 -12.96 17.24
C ASP A 221 -6.64 -12.47 17.46
N LEU A 222 -7.61 -13.39 17.46
CA LEU A 222 -9.03 -13.04 17.52
C LEU A 222 -9.47 -12.59 18.91
N VAL A 223 -8.88 -13.18 19.95
CA VAL A 223 -9.28 -12.96 21.34
C VAL A 223 -8.02 -12.97 22.20
N GLY A 224 -7.62 -11.80 22.67
CA GLY A 224 -6.55 -11.63 23.64
C GLY A 224 -7.03 -10.93 24.92
N SER A 225 -6.28 -11.10 26.00
CA SER A 225 -6.49 -10.42 27.29
C SER A 225 -6.42 -8.89 27.19
N VAL A 226 -5.78 -8.38 26.14
CA VAL A 226 -5.84 -6.97 25.71
C VAL A 226 -6.20 -6.90 24.24
N THR A 227 -6.80 -5.77 23.83
CA THR A 227 -7.17 -5.52 22.43
C THR A 227 -5.99 -5.76 21.47
N ARG A 228 -6.18 -6.68 20.52
CA ARG A 228 -5.20 -7.03 19.49
C ARG A 228 -5.45 -6.26 18.18
N PRO A 229 -4.43 -6.02 17.35
CA PRO A 229 -4.60 -5.46 16.01
C PRO A 229 -5.47 -6.36 15.13
N VAL A 230 -6.16 -5.77 14.15
CA VAL A 230 -6.98 -6.54 13.19
C VAL A 230 -6.13 -7.36 12.22
N LYS A 231 -4.85 -7.00 12.05
CA LYS A 231 -3.89 -7.68 11.19
C LYS A 231 -2.46 -7.23 11.53
N GLU A 232 -1.50 -8.15 11.59
CA GLU A 232 -0.08 -7.87 11.82
C GLU A 232 0.76 -8.63 10.79
N LEU A 233 1.68 -7.95 10.10
CA LEU A 233 2.63 -8.58 9.18
C LEU A 233 3.61 -9.44 9.99
N LYS A 234 3.73 -10.71 9.64
CA LYS A 234 4.65 -11.67 10.28
C LYS A 234 5.73 -12.22 9.36
N GLY A 235 5.62 -11.98 8.06
CA GLY A 235 6.65 -12.35 7.11
C GLY A 235 6.34 -11.87 5.70
N PHE A 236 7.35 -11.86 4.84
CA PHE A 236 7.17 -11.64 3.42
C PHE A 236 8.25 -12.38 2.62
N GLN A 237 7.93 -12.74 1.38
CA GLN A 237 8.88 -13.34 0.45
C GLN A 237 8.80 -12.64 -0.90
N ARG A 238 9.97 -12.35 -1.47
CA ARG A 238 10.10 -11.73 -2.78
C ARG A 238 10.44 -12.82 -3.80
N ILE A 239 9.53 -13.07 -4.73
CA ILE A 239 9.67 -14.13 -5.74
C ILE A 239 9.60 -13.51 -7.14
N THR A 240 10.29 -14.12 -8.10
CA THR A 240 10.22 -13.70 -9.51
C THR A 240 9.73 -14.87 -10.33
N LEU A 241 8.70 -14.62 -11.14
CA LEU A 241 8.03 -15.65 -11.93
C LEU A 241 7.97 -15.23 -13.39
N GLN A 242 8.26 -16.16 -14.28
CA GLN A 242 7.99 -16.04 -15.71
C GLN A 242 6.48 -16.12 -16.00
N PRO A 243 6.00 -15.64 -17.16
CA PRO A 243 4.60 -15.80 -17.56
C PRO A 243 4.15 -17.27 -17.47
N GLY A 244 3.04 -17.52 -16.79
CA GLY A 244 2.47 -18.86 -16.57
C GLY A 244 3.19 -19.72 -15.53
N GLU A 245 4.30 -19.25 -14.96
CA GLU A 245 5.00 -19.95 -13.88
C GLU A 245 4.23 -19.81 -12.56
N ALA A 246 4.17 -20.91 -11.81
CA ALA A 246 3.59 -20.95 -10.48
C ALA A 246 4.61 -21.48 -9.46
N GLN A 247 4.65 -20.84 -8.29
CA GLN A 247 5.51 -21.24 -7.18
C GLN A 247 4.68 -21.35 -5.90
N GLN A 248 4.88 -22.43 -5.14
CA GLN A 248 4.37 -22.51 -3.78
C GLN A 248 5.26 -21.68 -2.85
N VAL A 249 4.68 -20.64 -2.25
CA VAL A 249 5.35 -19.79 -1.26
C VAL A 249 4.99 -20.28 0.13
N ARG A 250 6.00 -20.68 0.89
CA ARG A 250 5.84 -21.33 2.20
C ARG A 250 6.50 -20.52 3.29
N PHE A 251 5.76 -20.19 4.34
CA PHE A 251 6.23 -19.50 5.53
C PHE A 251 6.30 -20.46 6.71
N GLU A 252 7.38 -20.35 7.48
CA GLU A 252 7.54 -20.97 8.78
C GLU A 252 7.55 -19.87 9.85
N LEU A 253 6.57 -19.87 10.75
CA LEU A 253 6.42 -18.88 11.80
C LEU A 253 6.42 -19.58 13.16
N PRO A 254 7.50 -19.51 13.95
CA PRO A 254 7.50 -19.95 15.34
C PRO A 254 6.33 -19.31 16.10
N ILE A 255 5.53 -20.11 16.81
CA ILE A 255 4.36 -19.59 17.55
C ILE A 255 4.78 -18.53 18.58
N ALA A 256 5.99 -18.63 19.14
CA ALA A 256 6.57 -17.63 20.02
C ALA A 256 6.61 -16.21 19.43
N GLU A 257 6.65 -16.05 18.09
CA GLU A 257 6.60 -14.73 17.43
C GLU A 257 5.19 -14.10 17.41
N LEU A 258 4.17 -14.84 17.86
CA LEU A 258 2.83 -14.33 18.11
C LEU A 258 2.68 -13.71 19.50
N ALA A 259 3.73 -13.77 20.33
CA ALA A 259 3.68 -13.24 21.67
C ALA A 259 3.41 -11.72 21.67
N PHE A 260 2.72 -11.27 22.71
CA PHE A 260 2.47 -9.87 22.95
C PHE A 260 2.58 -9.53 24.44
N TRP A 261 2.69 -8.24 24.73
CA TRP A 261 2.68 -7.72 26.10
C TRP A 261 1.25 -7.58 26.61
N ASP A 262 0.93 -8.32 27.65
CA ASP A 262 -0.36 -8.23 28.33
C ASP A 262 -0.43 -7.03 29.32
N ALA A 263 -1.53 -6.93 30.06
CA ALA A 263 -1.72 -5.88 31.06
C ALA A 263 -0.76 -5.97 32.27
N GLN A 264 -0.13 -7.13 32.49
CA GLN A 264 0.86 -7.38 33.54
C GLN A 264 2.30 -7.24 33.03
N MET A 265 2.51 -6.76 31.79
CA MET A 265 3.82 -6.68 31.14
C MET A 265 4.54 -8.03 31.06
N GLN A 266 3.79 -9.10 30.82
CA GLN A 266 4.31 -10.40 30.46
C GLN A 266 4.24 -10.58 28.95
N HIS A 267 5.37 -10.96 28.34
CA HIS A 267 5.46 -11.24 26.92
C HIS A 267 5.18 -12.72 26.67
N ARG A 268 3.96 -13.05 26.24
CA ARG A 268 3.53 -14.44 26.04
C ARG A 268 2.56 -14.59 24.86
N VAL A 269 2.41 -15.82 24.42
CA VAL A 269 1.32 -16.23 23.50
C VAL A 269 0.17 -16.73 24.35
N GLU A 270 -1.03 -16.26 24.08
CA GLU A 270 -2.24 -16.76 24.73
C GLU A 270 -2.87 -17.88 23.88
N PRO A 271 -3.43 -18.92 24.52
CA PRO A 271 -4.24 -19.90 23.81
C PRO A 271 -5.48 -19.24 23.20
N GLY A 272 -5.84 -19.64 22.00
CA GLY A 272 -6.97 -19.03 21.30
C GLY A 272 -6.95 -19.28 19.80
N GLU A 273 -7.94 -18.69 19.13
CA GLU A 273 -8.09 -18.76 17.68
C GLU A 273 -7.36 -17.61 16.99
N PHE A 274 -6.69 -17.96 15.90
CA PHE A 274 -5.95 -17.03 15.05
C PHE A 274 -6.46 -17.14 13.62
N GLN A 275 -6.47 -16.00 12.93
CA GLN A 275 -6.61 -15.95 11.48
C GLN A 275 -5.26 -15.69 10.83
N VAL A 276 -5.05 -16.27 9.66
CA VAL A 276 -3.86 -16.11 8.84
C VAL A 276 -4.24 -15.69 7.42
N TRP A 277 -3.45 -14.80 6.85
CA TRP A 277 -3.57 -14.40 5.45
C TRP A 277 -2.26 -14.57 4.72
N ILE A 278 -2.33 -15.09 3.49
CA ILE A 278 -1.29 -14.87 2.48
C ILE A 278 -1.90 -14.03 1.37
N GLY A 279 -1.28 -12.88 1.08
CA GLY A 279 -1.82 -11.98 0.06
C GLY A 279 -0.82 -10.95 -0.47
N PRO A 280 -1.26 -10.16 -1.46
CA PRO A 280 -0.41 -9.17 -2.12
C PRO A 280 -0.30 -7.84 -1.36
N ASN A 281 -1.14 -7.60 -0.35
CA ASN A 281 -1.15 -6.42 0.52
C ASN A 281 -2.03 -6.66 1.76
N ALA A 282 -2.14 -5.69 2.66
CA ALA A 282 -2.89 -5.84 3.91
C ALA A 282 -4.43 -5.91 3.73
N ALA A 283 -4.99 -5.49 2.59
CA ALA A 283 -6.43 -5.44 2.35
C ALA A 283 -6.98 -6.66 1.59
N SER A 284 -6.14 -7.50 1.00
CA SER A 284 -6.57 -8.68 0.23
C SER A 284 -5.70 -9.91 0.51
N GLY A 285 -6.17 -11.08 0.11
CA GLY A 285 -5.43 -12.34 0.26
C GLY A 285 -6.33 -13.51 0.60
N LEU A 286 -5.76 -14.71 0.53
CA LEU A 286 -6.39 -15.94 0.97
C LEU A 286 -6.42 -15.97 2.49
N VAL A 287 -7.50 -16.50 3.08
CA VAL A 287 -7.71 -16.54 4.53
C VAL A 287 -7.77 -17.97 5.02
N GLY A 288 -7.09 -18.25 6.12
CA GLY A 288 -7.15 -19.50 6.85
C GLY A 288 -7.24 -19.24 8.36
N SER A 289 -7.33 -20.32 9.14
CA SER A 289 -7.36 -20.26 10.60
C SER A 289 -6.54 -21.38 11.23
N PHE A 290 -6.11 -21.14 12.45
CA PHE A 290 -5.50 -22.12 13.35
C PHE A 290 -5.77 -21.69 14.80
N ALA A 291 -5.46 -22.56 15.75
CA ALA A 291 -5.58 -22.29 17.17
C ALA A 291 -4.27 -22.65 17.87
N VAL A 292 -3.97 -21.91 18.94
CA VAL A 292 -2.89 -22.22 19.87
C VAL A 292 -3.51 -22.77 21.16
N VAL A 293 -2.98 -23.87 21.68
CA VAL A 293 -3.38 -24.42 22.99
C VAL A 293 -2.45 -23.95 24.11
N ALA A 294 -2.89 -24.10 25.35
CA ALA A 294 -2.01 -23.95 26.49
C ALA A 294 -0.79 -24.87 26.34
N GLY A 295 0.38 -24.36 26.72
CA GLY A 295 1.54 -25.22 26.91
C GLY A 295 1.29 -26.16 28.10
N ASP A 296 1.85 -27.36 28.01
CA ASP A 296 1.98 -28.25 29.18
C ASP A 296 2.83 -27.61 30.28
#